data_AF-A0A327NM18-F1
#
_entry.id   AF-A0A327NM18-F1
#
_cell.length_a   1.000
_cell.length_b   1.000
_cell.length_c   1.000
_cell.angle_alpha   90.00
_cell.angle_beta   90.00
_cell.angle_gamma   90.00
#
_symmetry.space_group_name_H-M   'P 1'
#
loop_
_entity.id
_entity.type
_entity.pdbx_description
1 polymer ?
#
loop_
_entity_poly.entity_id
_entity_poly.type
_entity_poly.pdbx_seq_one_letter_code
_entity_poly.pdbx_strand_id
1 'polypeptide(L)'
;MTASDPASFGNPNWLRVAQEKVYKNKTYGLLSNAYVEYEIIKGLKAKTTANVQLSNNNIFQFNPSTIGVLFTPPPRIPSGSDNTTRMYNWVNENSLTYQKEFNGHSLDALVDFTAQQFRSENNLITATNYTDDKVQAVSAAGEPSLPATYRNGPCCRFWLV
;
A
#
# COMPACT_ATOMS: atom_id res chain seq x y z
N MET A 1 6.26 -4.26 -51.59
CA MET A 1 4.82 -4.35 -51.93
C MET A 1 4.05 -3.72 -50.78
N THR A 2 3.44 -2.58 -51.06
CA THR A 2 2.66 -1.76 -50.13
C THR A 2 1.23 -2.30 -50.08
N ALA A 3 0.83 -2.87 -48.94
CA ALA A 3 -0.57 -3.16 -48.67
C ALA A 3 -1.20 -1.94 -47.98
N SER A 4 -1.83 -1.09 -48.78
CA SER A 4 -2.72 -0.01 -48.32
C SER A 4 -4.12 -0.58 -48.20
N ASP A 5 -4.45 -1.13 -47.03
CA ASP A 5 -5.83 -1.49 -46.66
C ASP A 5 -6.39 -0.39 -45.74
N PRO A 6 -7.49 0.32 -46.08
CA PRO A 6 -7.99 1.49 -45.34
C PRO A 6 -8.45 1.20 -43.90
N ALA A 7 -8.42 -0.07 -43.45
CA ALA A 7 -8.79 -0.48 -42.09
C ALA A 7 -7.60 -0.91 -41.20
N SER A 8 -6.35 -0.83 -41.69
CA SER A 8 -5.15 -1.32 -40.95
C SER A 8 -4.40 -0.23 -40.16
N PHE A 9 -4.80 1.03 -40.28
CA PHE A 9 -4.02 2.18 -39.81
C PHE A 9 -4.47 2.66 -38.44
N GLY A 10 -3.78 2.18 -37.41
CA GLY A 10 -3.91 2.72 -36.06
C GLY A 10 -3.47 1.77 -34.97
N ASN A 11 -3.21 0.49 -35.27
CA ASN A 11 -2.91 -0.50 -34.24
C ASN A 11 -1.38 -0.68 -34.09
N PRO A 12 -0.81 -0.37 -32.92
CA PRO A 12 0.61 -0.53 -32.68
C PRO A 12 1.06 -1.99 -32.74
N ASN A 13 2.36 -2.17 -32.90
CA ASN A 13 2.99 -3.48 -32.84
C ASN A 13 3.07 -3.96 -31.37
N TRP A 14 2.20 -4.90 -30.99
CA TRP A 14 2.11 -5.45 -29.63
C TRP A 14 3.37 -6.18 -29.16
N LEU A 15 4.15 -6.75 -30.09
CA LEU A 15 5.43 -7.34 -29.76
C LEU A 15 6.44 -6.28 -29.31
N ARG A 16 6.47 -5.12 -29.98
CA ARG A 16 7.32 -3.99 -29.57
C ARG A 16 6.86 -3.36 -28.27
N VAL A 17 5.56 -3.20 -28.06
CA VAL A 17 5.01 -2.72 -26.80
C VAL A 17 5.41 -3.65 -25.64
N ALA A 18 5.34 -4.97 -25.83
CA ALA A 18 5.73 -5.94 -24.81
C ALA A 18 7.23 -5.94 -24.48
N GLN A 19 8.09 -5.61 -25.45
CA GLN A 19 9.54 -5.57 -25.27
C GLN A 19 10.06 -4.23 -24.72
N GLU A 20 9.45 -3.13 -25.14
CA GLU A 20 9.94 -1.77 -24.84
C GLU A 20 9.24 -1.13 -23.64
N LYS A 21 8.02 -1.57 -23.27
CA LYS A 21 7.33 -1.07 -22.08
C LYS A 21 7.97 -1.61 -20.81
N VAL A 22 8.41 -0.72 -19.94
CA VAL A 22 8.94 -1.10 -18.63
C VAL A 22 7.84 -0.99 -17.59
N TYR A 23 7.54 -2.09 -16.92
CA TYR A 23 6.66 -2.13 -15.77
C TYR A 23 7.37 -2.88 -14.63
N LYS A 24 7.66 -2.18 -13.55
CA LYS A 24 8.31 -2.74 -12.36
C LYS A 24 7.40 -2.55 -11.16
N ASN A 25 6.99 -3.65 -10.55
CA ASN A 25 6.25 -3.64 -9.29
C ASN A 25 7.17 -4.19 -8.18
N LYS A 26 7.34 -3.43 -7.11
CA LYS A 26 8.10 -3.84 -5.93
C LYS A 26 7.22 -3.68 -4.70
N THR A 27 6.97 -4.78 -4.01
CA THR A 27 6.15 -4.79 -2.80
C THR A 27 7.00 -5.27 -1.63
N TYR A 28 6.98 -4.51 -0.53
CA TYR A 28 7.55 -4.89 0.75
C TYR A 28 6.44 -4.94 1.79
N GLY A 29 6.41 -5.99 2.58
CA GLY A 29 5.47 -6.15 3.68
C GLY A 29 6.20 -6.61 4.93
N LEU A 30 5.87 -6.01 6.07
CA LEU A 30 6.30 -6.46 7.38
C LEU A 30 5.06 -6.62 8.26
N LEU A 31 4.90 -7.80 8.85
CA LEU A 31 3.88 -8.09 9.84
C LEU A 31 4.57 -8.55 11.11
N SER A 32 4.26 -7.90 12.22
CA SER A 32 4.81 -8.23 13.53
C SER A 32 3.68 -8.28 14.55
N ASN A 33 3.68 -9.34 15.36
CA ASN A 33 2.75 -9.55 16.44
C ASN A 33 3.53 -9.90 17.72
N ALA A 34 3.12 -9.30 18.83
CA ALA A 34 3.66 -9.59 20.15
C ALA A 34 2.52 -9.64 21.15
N TYR A 35 2.65 -10.51 22.15
CA TYR A 35 1.73 -10.55 23.27
C TYR A 35 2.47 -10.84 24.56
N VAL A 36 1.91 -10.34 25.66
CA VAL A 36 2.36 -10.61 27.01
C VAL A 36 1.12 -10.95 27.81
N GLU A 37 1.17 -12.05 28.55
CA GLU A 37 0.15 -12.45 29.50
C GLU A 37 0.80 -12.60 30.87
N TYR A 38 0.16 -12.04 31.89
CA TYR A 38 0.64 -12.09 33.25
C TYR A 38 -0.52 -12.25 34.22
N GLU A 39 -0.38 -13.16 35.18
CA GLU A 39 -1.33 -13.34 36.26
C GLU A 39 -0.93 -12.46 37.45
N ILE A 40 -1.69 -11.38 37.69
CA ILE A 40 -1.37 -10.38 38.72
C ILE A 40 -1.67 -10.96 40.12
N ILE A 41 -2.86 -11.56 40.26
CA ILE A 41 -3.31 -12.31 41.44
C ILE A 41 -4.07 -13.53 40.96
N LYS A 42 -4.27 -14.51 41.85
CA LYS A 42 -4.97 -15.75 41.50
C LYS A 42 -6.35 -15.45 40.88
N GLY A 43 -6.52 -15.81 39.61
CA GLY A 43 -7.75 -15.57 38.86
C GLY A 43 -7.85 -14.21 38.14
N LEU A 44 -6.90 -13.29 38.31
CA LEU A 44 -6.82 -12.02 37.56
C LEU A 44 -5.67 -12.06 36.55
N LYS A 45 -6.02 -12.16 35.27
CA LYS A 45 -5.06 -12.20 34.17
C LYS A 45 -5.10 -10.90 33.39
N ALA A 46 -3.92 -10.29 33.21
CA ALA A 46 -3.72 -9.19 32.29
C ALA A 46 -3.05 -9.71 31.03
N LYS A 47 -3.62 -9.38 29.88
CA LYS A 47 -3.10 -9.73 28.57
C LYS A 47 -2.99 -8.47 27.72
N THR A 48 -1.81 -8.22 27.19
CA THR A 48 -1.56 -7.11 26.26
C THR A 48 -1.08 -7.69 24.94
N THR A 49 -1.69 -7.27 23.83
CA THR A 49 -1.27 -7.62 22.48
C THR A 49 -0.88 -6.36 21.71
N ALA A 50 0.13 -6.46 20.86
CA ALA A 50 0.54 -5.41 19.95
C ALA A 50 0.78 -5.99 18.57
N ASN A 51 0.12 -5.43 17.57
CA ASN A 51 0.19 -5.84 16.18
C ASN A 51 0.58 -4.64 15.32
N VAL A 52 1.59 -4.81 14.47
CA VAL A 52 2.06 -3.79 13.54
C VAL A 52 2.16 -4.39 12.15
N GLN A 53 1.59 -3.70 11.17
CA GLN A 53 1.64 -4.06 9.76
C GLN A 53 2.12 -2.86 8.95
N LEU A 54 3.20 -3.07 8.21
CA LEU A 54 3.77 -2.12 7.28
C LEU A 54 3.68 -2.70 5.88
N SER A 55 3.27 -1.89 4.91
CA SER A 55 3.32 -2.27 3.50
C SER A 55 3.79 -1.10 2.66
N ASN A 56 4.69 -1.36 1.71
CA ASN A 56 5.15 -0.39 0.74
C ASN A 56 5.10 -1.02 -0.64
N ASN A 57 4.24 -0.48 -1.50
CA ASN A 57 4.07 -0.91 -2.87
C ASN A 57 4.56 0.18 -3.82
N ASN A 58 5.54 -0.12 -4.66
CA ASN A 58 6.09 0.80 -5.63
C ASN A 58 5.88 0.28 -7.04
N ILE A 59 5.12 1.03 -7.84
CA ILE A 59 4.85 0.71 -9.23
C ILE A 59 5.56 1.78 -10.08
N PHE A 60 6.60 1.36 -10.79
CA PHE A 60 7.26 2.17 -11.79
C PHE A 60 6.83 1.74 -13.18
N GLN A 61 6.37 2.68 -13.98
CA GLN A 61 6.00 2.49 -15.37
C GLN A 61 6.72 3.50 -16.26
N PHE A 62 7.31 3.04 -17.35
CA PHE A 62 7.93 3.89 -18.35
C PHE A 62 7.43 3.51 -19.74
N ASN A 63 6.96 4.52 -20.47
CA ASN A 63 6.44 4.42 -21.82
C ASN A 63 7.38 5.18 -22.76
N PRO A 64 8.19 4.48 -23.55
CA PRO A 64 9.11 5.13 -24.49
C PRO A 64 8.36 5.80 -25.65
N SER A 65 9.03 6.71 -26.35
CA SER A 65 8.48 7.45 -27.51
C SER A 65 8.24 6.58 -28.76
N THR A 66 8.85 5.38 -28.77
CA THR A 66 8.90 4.41 -29.87
C THR A 66 7.71 3.47 -29.95
N ILE A 67 6.87 3.43 -28.91
CA ILE A 67 5.66 2.61 -28.86
C ILE A 67 4.41 3.41 -29.22
N GLY A 68 3.54 2.83 -30.05
CA GLY A 68 2.20 3.38 -30.31
C GLY A 68 1.17 2.90 -29.27
N VAL A 69 0.02 3.57 -29.24
CA VAL A 69 -1.23 3.06 -28.62
C VAL A 69 -2.32 2.95 -29.68
N LEU A 70 -3.40 2.20 -29.42
CA LEU A 70 -4.52 2.07 -30.36
C LEU A 70 -4.95 3.46 -30.87
N PHE A 71 -5.00 3.61 -32.20
CA PHE A 71 -5.32 4.83 -32.94
C PHE A 71 -4.33 6.00 -32.80
N THR A 72 -3.14 5.78 -32.22
CA THR A 72 -2.07 6.79 -32.14
C THR A 72 -0.71 6.17 -32.46
N PRO A 73 -0.28 6.22 -33.74
CA PRO A 73 1.03 5.73 -34.14
C PRO A 73 2.16 6.60 -33.55
N PRO A 74 3.35 6.01 -33.27
CA PRO A 74 4.52 6.76 -32.81
C PRO A 74 5.01 7.76 -33.89
N PRO A 75 5.78 8.81 -33.52
CA PRO A 75 6.43 9.03 -32.21
C PRO A 75 5.54 9.78 -31.20
N ARG A 76 5.65 9.40 -29.91
CA ARG A 76 4.97 10.07 -28.78
C ARG A 76 5.98 10.71 -27.82
N ILE A 77 5.53 11.67 -27.02
CA ILE A 77 6.35 12.22 -25.94
C ILE A 77 6.58 11.09 -24.90
N PRO A 78 7.83 10.74 -24.56
CA PRO A 78 8.10 9.71 -23.57
C PRO A 78 7.58 10.13 -22.20
N SER A 79 6.95 9.20 -21.49
CA SER A 79 6.36 9.47 -20.18
C SER A 79 6.65 8.34 -19.20
N GLY A 80 6.92 8.72 -17.95
CA GLY A 80 7.22 7.80 -16.86
C GLY A 80 6.45 8.21 -15.62
N SER A 81 5.96 7.22 -14.89
CA SER A 81 5.24 7.43 -13.64
C SER A 81 5.79 6.47 -12.60
N ASP A 82 6.08 7.03 -11.43
CA ASP A 82 6.36 6.28 -10.22
C ASP A 82 5.20 6.48 -9.25
N ASN A 83 4.55 5.39 -8.86
CA ASN A 83 3.46 5.38 -7.91
C ASN A 83 3.87 4.55 -6.70
N THR A 84 4.13 5.23 -5.59
CA THR A 84 4.41 4.60 -4.30
C THR A 84 3.18 4.68 -3.40
N THR A 85 2.67 3.53 -2.96
CA THR A 85 1.65 3.44 -1.91
C THR A 85 2.27 2.87 -0.64
N ARG A 86 2.15 3.60 0.47
CA ARG A 86 2.59 3.17 1.80
C ARG A 86 1.39 2.98 2.70
N MET A 87 1.35 1.86 3.40
CA MET A 87 0.33 1.56 4.40
C MET A 87 0.99 1.27 5.73
N TYR A 88 0.43 1.86 6.78
CA TYR A 88 0.85 1.70 8.16
C TYR A 88 -0.40 1.41 9.00
N ASN A 89 -0.44 0.23 9.63
CA ASN A 89 -1.52 -0.18 10.51
C ASN A 89 -0.93 -0.69 11.82
N TRP A 90 -1.43 -0.19 12.95
CA TRP A 90 -1.11 -0.75 14.26
C TRP A 90 -2.36 -0.90 15.09
N VAL A 91 -2.34 -1.95 15.92
CA VAL A 91 -3.39 -2.30 16.86
C VAL A 91 -2.74 -2.68 18.18
N ASN A 92 -3.20 -2.08 19.28
CA ASN A 92 -2.83 -2.47 20.62
C ASN A 92 -4.09 -2.85 21.38
N GLU A 93 -4.10 -4.04 21.98
CA GLU A 93 -5.24 -4.52 22.78
C GLU A 93 -4.75 -4.83 24.18
N ASN A 94 -5.51 -4.39 25.18
CA ASN A 94 -5.27 -4.67 26.58
C ASN A 94 -6.55 -5.28 27.15
N SER A 95 -6.41 -6.49 27.67
CA SER A 95 -7.48 -7.30 28.22
C SER A 95 -7.18 -7.59 29.67
N LEU A 96 -8.17 -7.40 30.53
CA LEU A 96 -8.13 -7.80 31.93
C LEU A 96 -9.28 -8.74 32.21
N THR A 97 -8.96 -9.98 32.58
CA THR A 97 -9.94 -11.02 32.86
C THR A 97 -9.85 -11.42 34.33
N TYR A 98 -10.99 -11.43 35.02
CA TYR A 98 -11.10 -11.92 36.38
C TYR A 98 -12.05 -13.11 36.45
N GLN A 99 -11.55 -14.24 36.93
CA GLN A 99 -12.32 -15.46 37.10
C GLN A 99 -12.17 -15.93 38.54
N LYS A 100 -13.30 -16.09 39.25
CA LYS A 100 -13.30 -16.61 40.62
C LYS A 100 -14.47 -17.54 40.84
N GLU A 101 -14.17 -18.70 41.43
CA GLU A 101 -15.16 -19.66 41.89
C GLU A 101 -15.36 -19.53 43.40
N PHE A 102 -16.61 -19.51 43.85
CA PHE A 102 -16.99 -19.53 45.26
C PHE A 102 -18.27 -20.34 45.46
N ASN A 103 -18.16 -21.40 46.26
CA ASN A 103 -19.30 -22.16 46.79
C ASN A 103 -20.38 -22.56 45.76
N GLY A 104 -19.95 -22.97 44.55
CA GLY A 104 -20.85 -23.36 43.45
C GLY A 104 -21.25 -22.24 42.49
N HIS A 105 -20.75 -21.02 42.69
CA HIS A 105 -20.93 -19.87 41.79
C HIS A 105 -19.61 -19.51 41.11
N SER A 106 -19.67 -19.19 39.82
CA SER A 106 -18.57 -18.63 39.04
C SER A 106 -18.84 -17.16 38.73
N LEU A 107 -17.85 -16.32 39.01
CA LEU A 107 -17.85 -14.92 38.56
C LEU A 107 -16.77 -14.78 37.50
N ASP A 108 -17.18 -14.38 36.31
CA ASP A 108 -16.32 -14.00 35.20
C ASP A 108 -16.56 -12.52 34.90
N ALA A 109 -15.49 -11.74 34.80
CA ALA A 109 -15.53 -10.36 34.38
C ALA A 109 -14.42 -10.09 33.37
N LEU A 110 -14.73 -9.39 32.28
CA LEU A 110 -13.77 -9.05 31.24
C LEU A 110 -13.82 -7.55 30.92
N VAL A 111 -12.65 -6.93 30.90
CA VAL A 111 -12.47 -5.55 30.46
C VAL A 111 -11.45 -5.52 29.35
N ASP A 112 -11.88 -5.09 28.16
CA ASP A 112 -11.03 -5.03 26.96
C ASP A 112 -10.97 -3.61 26.40
N PHE A 113 -9.76 -3.17 26.10
CA PHE A 113 -9.48 -1.90 25.46
C PHE A 113 -8.63 -2.11 24.21
N THR A 114 -9.15 -1.66 23.07
CA THR A 114 -8.46 -1.74 21.77
C THR A 114 -8.21 -0.34 21.23
N ALA A 115 -6.96 -0.07 20.86
CA ALA A 115 -6.57 1.13 20.12
C ALA A 115 -6.03 0.73 18.74
N GLN A 116 -6.62 1.28 17.67
CA GLN A 116 -6.19 1.02 16.30
C GLN A 116 -5.99 2.32 15.52
N GLN A 117 -5.01 2.31 14.62
CA GLN A 117 -4.77 3.41 13.69
C GLN A 117 -4.33 2.85 12.34
N PHE A 118 -4.98 3.33 11.29
CA PHE A 118 -4.64 3.02 9.91
C PHE A 118 -4.24 4.30 9.18
N ARG A 119 -3.14 4.25 8.42
CA ARG A 119 -2.68 5.34 7.56
C ARG A 119 -2.30 4.77 6.20
N SER A 120 -2.78 5.42 5.14
CA SER A 120 -2.43 5.12 3.76
C SER A 120 -1.96 6.39 3.08
N GLU A 121 -0.76 6.35 2.53
CA GLU A 121 -0.18 7.43 1.75
C GLU A 121 -0.04 6.95 0.31
N ASN A 122 -0.50 7.76 -0.63
CA ASN A 122 -0.24 7.54 -2.04
C ASN A 122 0.59 8.72 -2.57
N ASN A 123 1.74 8.40 -3.13
CA ASN A 123 2.62 9.34 -3.79
C ASN A 123 2.69 8.96 -5.27
N LEU A 124 2.07 9.79 -6.11
CA LEU A 124 2.14 9.66 -7.55
C LEU A 124 3.05 10.76 -8.09
N ILE A 125 4.15 10.36 -8.69
CA ILE A 125 5.04 11.28 -9.39
C ILE A 125 4.98 10.95 -10.87
N THR A 126 4.54 11.93 -11.65
CA THR A 126 4.47 11.83 -13.11
C THR A 126 5.55 12.72 -13.68
N ALA A 127 6.45 12.14 -14.47
CA ALA A 127 7.46 12.89 -15.20
C ALA A 127 7.17 12.77 -16.70
N THR A 128 7.02 13.91 -17.33
CA THR A 128 6.89 14.09 -18.78
C THR A 128 8.10 14.90 -19.26
N ASN A 129 8.49 14.73 -20.52
CA ASN A 129 9.59 15.47 -21.14
C ASN A 129 10.99 15.16 -20.57
N TYR A 130 11.32 13.86 -20.41
CA TYR A 130 12.70 13.43 -20.12
C TYR A 130 13.66 13.95 -21.21
N THR A 131 14.76 14.59 -20.81
CA THR A 131 15.78 15.14 -21.73
C THR A 131 16.69 14.05 -22.32
N ASP A 132 16.73 12.87 -21.68
CA ASP A 132 17.45 11.65 -22.09
C ASP A 132 16.78 10.43 -21.41
N ASP A 133 16.70 9.29 -22.10
CA ASP A 133 16.06 8.04 -21.63
C ASP A 133 16.84 7.33 -20.49
N LYS A 134 18.01 7.87 -20.13
CA LYS A 134 18.93 7.29 -19.14
C LYS A 134 18.73 7.80 -17.70
N VAL A 135 18.00 8.89 -17.49
CA VAL A 135 17.83 9.49 -16.16
C VAL A 135 16.45 9.15 -15.61
N GLN A 136 16.39 8.09 -14.81
CA GLN A 136 15.17 7.56 -14.17
C GLN A 136 15.04 8.02 -12.70
N ALA A 137 15.66 9.15 -12.35
CA ALA A 137 15.61 9.71 -11.00
C ALA A 137 14.54 10.79 -10.90
N VAL A 138 13.59 10.56 -10.01
CA VAL A 138 12.39 11.37 -9.80
C VAL A 138 12.68 12.79 -9.28
N SER A 139 13.90 13.05 -8.82
CA SER A 139 14.40 14.36 -8.37
C SER A 139 14.73 15.35 -9.51
N ALA A 140 14.59 14.94 -10.77
CA ALA A 140 14.93 15.76 -11.94
C ALA A 140 13.72 16.40 -12.65
N ALA A 141 12.50 16.24 -12.12
CA ALA A 141 11.28 16.77 -12.74
C ALA A 141 10.93 18.19 -12.26
N GLY A 142 10.55 19.06 -13.21
CA GLY A 142 10.32 20.50 -13.00
C GLY A 142 9.01 20.89 -12.29
N GLU A 143 8.02 19.98 -12.20
CA GLU A 143 6.76 20.22 -11.48
C GLU A 143 6.21 18.93 -10.84
N PRO A 144 6.48 18.69 -9.55
CA PRO A 144 5.89 17.56 -8.82
C PRO A 144 4.45 17.88 -8.35
N SER A 145 3.50 17.00 -8.67
CA SER A 145 2.16 17.02 -8.06
C SER A 145 2.20 16.54 -6.61
N LEU A 146 1.46 17.20 -5.72
CA LEU A 146 1.47 16.93 -4.27
C LEU A 146 0.89 15.54 -3.93
N PRO A 147 1.48 14.80 -2.96
CA PRO A 147 0.98 13.48 -2.55
C PRO A 147 -0.38 13.56 -1.86
N ALA A 148 -1.30 12.63 -2.19
CA ALA A 148 -2.57 12.49 -1.50
C ALA A 148 -2.41 11.56 -0.27
N THR A 149 -2.52 12.14 0.92
CA THR A 149 -2.46 11.39 2.19
C THR A 149 -3.87 11.12 2.70
N TYR A 150 -4.27 9.84 2.83
CA TYR A 150 -5.54 9.46 3.43
C TYR A 150 -5.32 9.02 4.88
N ARG A 151 -5.81 9.83 5.82
CA ARG A 151 -5.64 9.61 7.26
C ARG A 151 -6.98 9.31 7.91
N ASN A 152 -7.19 8.08 8.37
CA ASN A 152 -8.23 7.80 9.37
C ASN A 152 -7.62 8.10 10.76
N GLY A 153 -8.34 8.78 11.66
CA GLY A 153 -7.83 9.06 13.01
C GLY A 153 -7.66 7.79 13.85
N PRO A 154 -7.05 7.87 15.04
CA PRO A 154 -6.97 6.72 15.95
C PRO A 154 -8.39 6.39 16.40
N CYS A 155 -8.86 5.17 16.13
CA CYS A 155 -10.12 4.67 16.64
C CYS A 155 -9.84 3.84 17.89
N CYS A 156 -10.37 4.30 19.02
CA CYS A 156 -10.37 3.53 20.27
C CYS A 156 -11.73 2.84 20.41
N ARG A 157 -11.74 1.55 20.75
CA ARG A 157 -12.94 0.73 20.96
C ARG A 157 -12.81 0.09 22.35
N PHE A 158 -13.84 0.24 23.17
CA PHE A 158 -13.87 -0.30 24.54
C PHE A 158 -15.00 -1.33 24.65
N TRP A 159 -14.70 -2.50 25.22
CA TRP A 159 -15.65 -3.58 25.46
C TRP A 159 -15.63 -3.96 26.94
N LEU A 160 -16.80 -4.13 27.52
CA LEU A 160 -16.99 -4.63 28.88
C LEU A 160 -18.05 -5.73 28.81
N VAL A 161 -17.71 -6.93 29.26
CA VAL A 161 -18.56 -8.14 29.21
C VAL A 161 -18.57 -8.82 30.57
#